data_AF-M0A1J5-F1
#
_entry.id   AF-M0A1J5-F1
#
_cell.length_a   1.000
_cell.length_b   1.000
_cell.length_c   1.000
_cell.angle_alpha   90.00
_cell.angle_beta   90.00
_cell.angle_gamma   90.00
#
_symmetry.space_group_name_H-M   'P 1'
#
loop_
_entity.id
_entity.type
_entity.pdbx_description
1 polymer ?
#
loop_
_entity_poly.entity_id
_entity_poly.type
_entity_poly.pdbx_seq_one_letter_code
_entity_poly.pdbx_strand_id
1 'polypeptide(L)'
;MSLPPRRSADLGRGIDRLAAGCKRYGPGRLPKAENHAVGAGYAGASAAICAAIFYAGISTVVGSVGLDATADFVNIAVAALALPFVVPAAFAIGYAGWKIVTPTSPVSGLVCGFLGVFATYGVALLLFGILVTVPEVLSGASPLRAAVFSWGVIYFAFIEAWWAAVPIGTMSGFVYVAVISPTE
;
A
#
# COMPACT_ATOMS: atom_id res chain seq x y z
N MET A 1 20.09 18.91 -34.27
CA MET A 1 19.62 18.88 -32.86
C MET A 1 18.10 18.75 -32.87
N SER A 2 17.57 17.54 -32.70
CA SER A 2 16.13 17.32 -32.59
C SER A 2 15.68 17.67 -31.17
N LEU A 3 14.78 18.64 -31.03
CA LEU A 3 14.14 18.95 -29.75
C LEU A 3 13.48 17.67 -29.19
N PRO A 4 13.63 17.37 -27.89
CA PRO A 4 12.92 16.25 -27.30
C PRO A 4 11.40 16.45 -27.47
N PRO A 5 10.64 15.39 -27.76
CA PRO A 5 9.19 15.49 -27.95
C PRO A 5 8.55 16.06 -26.68
N ARG A 6 7.68 17.07 -26.79
CA ARG A 6 7.09 17.82 -25.66
C ARG A 6 6.62 16.95 -24.47
N ARG A 7 6.14 15.73 -24.76
CA ARG A 7 5.67 14.76 -23.76
C ARG A 7 6.76 14.28 -22.79
N SER A 8 8.03 14.17 -23.22
CA SER A 8 9.13 13.77 -22.33
C SER A 8 9.59 14.91 -21.42
N ALA A 9 9.56 16.15 -21.91
CA ALA A 9 9.91 17.34 -21.13
C ALA A 9 8.90 17.64 -20.01
N ASP A 10 7.62 17.34 -20.23
CA ASP A 10 6.57 17.51 -19.22
C ASP A 10 6.60 16.39 -18.17
N LEU A 11 6.91 15.15 -18.58
CA LEU A 11 7.09 14.04 -17.65
C LEU A 11 8.30 14.28 -16.73
N GLY A 12 9.42 14.75 -17.29
CA GLY A 12 10.62 15.11 -16.52
C GLY A 12 10.33 16.17 -15.46
N ARG A 13 9.67 17.28 -15.84
CA ARG A 13 9.27 18.33 -14.89
C ARG A 13 8.35 17.84 -13.78
N GLY A 14 7.47 16.88 -14.08
CA GLY A 14 6.60 16.25 -13.07
C GLY A 14 7.40 15.43 -12.06
N ILE A 15 8.34 14.60 -12.54
CA ILE A 15 9.22 13.79 -11.70
C ILE A 15 10.12 14.67 -10.83
N ASP A 16 10.67 15.76 -11.38
CA ASP A 16 11.51 16.70 -10.63
C ASP A 16 10.76 17.37 -9.49
N ARG A 17 9.49 17.75 -9.72
CA ARG A 17 8.63 18.33 -8.67
C ARG A 17 8.27 17.31 -7.59
N LEU A 18 7.99 16.07 -7.99
CA LEU A 18 7.78 14.96 -7.06
C LEU A 18 9.04 14.69 -6.23
N ALA A 19 10.21 14.62 -6.86
CA ALA A 19 11.48 14.46 -6.18
C ALA A 19 11.78 15.62 -5.21
N ALA A 20 11.51 16.86 -5.61
CA ALA A 20 11.64 18.01 -4.72
C ALA A 20 10.68 17.95 -3.52
N GLY A 21 9.42 17.52 -3.76
CA GLY A 21 8.44 17.27 -2.71
C GLY A 21 8.87 16.15 -1.76
N CYS A 22 9.33 15.01 -2.30
CA CYS A 22 9.83 13.87 -1.53
C CYS A 22 11.12 14.20 -0.77
N LYS A 23 12.00 15.06 -1.28
CA LYS A 23 13.17 15.54 -0.52
C LYS A 23 12.76 16.48 0.61
N ARG A 24 11.74 17.32 0.41
CA ARG A 24 11.30 18.32 1.38
C ARG A 24 10.40 17.73 2.49
N TYR A 25 9.54 16.78 2.13
CA TYR A 25 8.51 16.22 3.01
C TYR A 25 8.58 14.70 3.16
N GLY A 26 9.38 14.02 2.34
CA GLY A 26 9.41 12.57 2.27
C GLY A 26 10.36 11.92 3.27
N PRO A 27 10.63 10.62 3.09
CA PRO A 27 11.14 9.75 4.14
C PRO A 27 12.53 10.12 4.65
N GLY A 28 13.32 10.98 3.98
CA GLY A 28 14.62 11.43 4.47
C GLY A 28 14.60 12.11 5.86
N ARG A 29 13.41 12.47 6.37
CA ARG A 29 13.21 12.98 7.74
C ARG A 29 12.85 11.88 8.76
N LEU A 30 12.56 10.67 8.29
CA LEU A 30 12.22 9.51 9.10
C LEU A 30 13.50 8.78 9.55
N PRO A 31 13.48 8.14 10.73
CA PRO A 31 14.65 7.45 11.27
C PRO A 31 15.23 6.44 10.26
N LYS A 32 16.55 6.51 10.00
CA LYS A 32 17.30 5.56 9.16
C LYS A 32 16.87 5.49 7.69
N ALA A 33 16.15 6.49 7.18
CA ALA A 33 15.70 6.51 5.79
C ALA A 33 16.81 6.66 4.74
N GLU A 34 18.03 7.00 5.16
CA GLU A 34 19.23 6.94 4.32
C GLU A 34 19.50 5.52 3.78
N ASN A 35 19.03 4.49 4.50
CA ASN A 35 19.07 3.12 4.02
C ASN A 35 17.88 2.86 3.08
N HIS A 36 18.17 2.54 1.81
CA HIS A 36 17.13 2.31 0.80
C HIS A 36 16.15 1.19 1.17
N ALA A 37 16.56 0.18 1.94
CA ALA A 37 15.60 -0.84 2.41
C ALA A 37 14.59 -0.26 3.40
N VAL A 38 15.05 0.60 4.32
CA VAL A 38 14.17 1.28 5.28
C VAL A 38 13.27 2.29 4.56
N GLY A 39 13.82 3.02 3.58
CA GLY A 39 13.06 3.93 2.72
C GLY A 39 11.96 3.23 1.94
N ALA A 40 12.22 2.04 1.37
CA ALA A 40 11.22 1.22 0.69
C ALA A 40 10.12 0.76 1.65
N GLY A 41 10.47 0.40 2.88
CA GLY A 41 9.49 0.11 3.93
C GLY A 41 8.59 1.32 4.22
N TYR A 42 9.16 2.51 4.38
CA TYR A 42 8.35 3.73 4.57
C TYR A 42 7.48 4.05 3.36
N ALA A 43 7.97 3.87 2.14
CA ALA A 43 7.16 4.05 0.93
C ALA A 43 5.95 3.10 0.90
N GLY A 44 6.14 1.84 1.30
CA GLY A 44 5.05 0.87 1.46
C GLY A 44 4.05 1.27 2.55
N ALA A 45 4.53 1.65 3.74
CA ALA A 45 3.70 2.09 4.85
C ALA A 45 2.87 3.35 4.49
N SER A 46 3.49 4.34 3.86
CA SER A 46 2.80 5.55 3.39
C SER A 46 1.78 5.23 2.31
N ALA A 47 2.07 4.29 1.39
CA ALA A 47 1.11 3.85 0.39
C ALA A 47 -0.13 3.21 1.02
N ALA A 48 0.06 2.37 2.06
CA ALA A 48 -1.05 1.77 2.80
C ALA A 48 -1.94 2.83 3.47
N ILE A 49 -1.34 3.84 4.11
CA ILE A 49 -2.09 4.95 4.74
C ILE A 49 -2.84 5.75 3.67
N CYS A 50 -2.17 6.11 2.57
CA CYS A 50 -2.79 6.83 1.46
C CYS A 50 -3.96 6.04 0.85
N ALA A 51 -3.81 4.73 0.68
CA ALA A 51 -4.86 3.87 0.18
C ALA A 51 -6.07 3.81 1.12
N ALA A 52 -5.83 3.72 2.44
CA ALA A 52 -6.91 3.75 3.43
C ALA A 52 -7.66 5.08 3.45
N ILE A 53 -6.94 6.21 3.40
CA ILE A 53 -7.55 7.55 3.32
C ILE A 53 -8.34 7.72 2.03
N PHE A 54 -7.78 7.28 0.89
CA PHE A 54 -8.45 7.36 -0.40
C PHE A 54 -9.72 6.51 -0.44
N TYR A 55 -9.64 5.27 0.04
CA TYR A 55 -10.80 4.39 0.18
C TYR A 55 -11.88 5.04 1.05
N ALA A 56 -11.53 5.49 2.27
CA ALA A 56 -12.49 6.13 3.17
C ALA A 56 -13.13 7.37 2.57
N GLY A 57 -12.36 8.19 1.85
CA GLY A 57 -12.86 9.39 1.16
C GLY A 57 -13.86 9.04 0.06
N ILE A 58 -13.57 8.04 -0.78
CA ILE A 58 -14.49 7.60 -1.83
C ILE A 58 -15.76 6.97 -1.22
N SER A 59 -15.62 6.11 -0.20
CA SER A 59 -16.77 5.53 0.49
C SER A 59 -17.69 6.60 1.08
N THR A 60 -17.12 7.64 1.70
CA THR A 60 -17.89 8.79 2.24
C THR A 60 -18.66 9.52 1.14
N VAL A 61 -18.03 9.75 -0.02
CA VAL A 61 -18.71 10.40 -1.15
C VAL A 61 -19.85 9.54 -1.68
N VAL A 62 -19.62 8.23 -1.86
CA VAL A 62 -20.63 7.27 -2.33
C VAL A 62 -21.81 7.18 -1.35
N GLY A 63 -21.54 7.13 -0.05
CA GLY A 63 -22.55 7.17 1.01
C GLY A 63 -23.38 8.45 0.96
N SER A 64 -22.72 9.61 0.78
CA SER A 64 -23.38 10.92 0.74
C SER A 64 -24.36 11.11 -0.43
N VAL A 65 -24.17 10.40 -1.54
CA VAL A 65 -25.06 10.45 -2.72
C VAL A 65 -26.13 9.35 -2.72
N GLY A 66 -26.25 8.59 -1.62
CA GLY A 66 -27.29 7.57 -1.44
C GLY A 66 -27.09 6.31 -2.27
N LEU A 67 -25.88 6.10 -2.83
CA LEU A 67 -25.54 4.90 -3.59
C LEU A 67 -25.19 3.71 -2.68
N ASP A 68 -24.91 3.95 -1.40
CA ASP A 68 -24.73 2.91 -0.39
C ASP A 68 -25.13 3.42 1.01
N ALA A 69 -26.39 3.14 1.42
CA ALA A 69 -26.95 3.59 2.69
C ALA A 69 -26.44 2.81 3.92
N THR A 70 -25.72 1.71 3.70
CA THR A 70 -25.20 0.82 4.76
C THR A 70 -23.70 1.05 5.04
N ALA A 71 -23.02 1.84 4.22
CA ALA A 71 -21.57 1.84 4.10
C ALA A 71 -20.76 2.74 5.03
N ASP A 72 -21.29 3.89 5.49
CA ASP A 72 -20.38 4.95 5.98
C ASP A 72 -19.60 4.57 7.24
N PHE A 73 -20.29 4.18 8.31
CA PHE A 73 -19.58 3.90 9.57
C PHE A 73 -18.84 2.56 9.55
N VAL A 74 -19.45 1.50 9.00
CA VAL A 74 -18.88 0.15 9.02
C VAL A 74 -17.63 0.09 8.14
N ASN A 75 -17.65 0.69 6.94
CA ASN A 75 -16.48 0.65 6.05
C ASN A 75 -15.32 1.48 6.59
N ILE A 76 -15.60 2.63 7.21
CA ILE A 76 -14.58 3.45 7.87
C ILE A 76 -13.99 2.72 9.09
N ALA A 77 -14.83 2.09 9.92
CA ALA A 77 -14.38 1.34 11.08
C ALA A 77 -13.52 0.13 10.68
N VAL A 78 -13.91 -0.60 9.63
CA VAL A 78 -13.14 -1.73 9.07
C VAL A 78 -11.80 -1.25 8.51
N ALA A 79 -11.78 -0.14 7.76
CA ALA A 79 -10.53 0.45 7.25
C ALA A 79 -9.59 0.88 8.39
N ALA A 80 -10.13 1.53 9.43
CA ALA A 80 -9.37 1.94 10.60
C ALA A 80 -8.82 0.75 11.39
N LEU A 81 -9.61 -0.32 11.54
CA LEU A 81 -9.19 -1.55 12.23
C LEU A 81 -8.13 -2.34 11.45
N ALA A 82 -8.10 -2.22 10.13
CA ALA A 82 -7.11 -2.90 9.29
C ALA A 82 -5.72 -2.22 9.35
N LEU A 83 -5.65 -0.91 9.60
CA LEU A 83 -4.40 -0.14 9.57
C LEU A 83 -3.27 -0.68 10.48
N PRO A 84 -3.53 -1.10 11.73
CA PRO A 84 -2.51 -1.70 12.60
C PRO A 84 -1.86 -2.98 12.04
N PHE A 85 -2.49 -3.65 11.08
CA PHE A 85 -1.97 -4.85 10.44
C PHE A 85 -1.36 -4.55 9.08
N VAL A 86 -2.08 -3.78 8.25
CA VAL A 86 -1.70 -3.49 6.87
C VAL A 86 -0.47 -2.57 6.83
N VAL A 87 -0.37 -1.57 7.71
CA VAL A 87 0.76 -0.62 7.69
C VAL A 87 2.08 -1.31 8.06
N PRO A 88 2.18 -2.09 9.17
CA PRO A 88 3.40 -2.85 9.46
C PRO A 88 3.70 -3.92 8.42
N ALA A 89 2.68 -4.60 7.88
CA ALA A 89 2.86 -5.58 6.80
C ALA A 89 3.46 -4.92 5.55
N ALA A 90 2.92 -3.78 5.13
CA ALA A 90 3.42 -3.02 3.98
C ALA A 90 4.86 -2.54 4.20
N PHE A 91 5.18 -2.10 5.43
CA PHE A 91 6.55 -1.75 5.79
C PHE A 91 7.50 -2.95 5.68
N ALA A 92 7.12 -4.08 6.27
CA ALA A 92 7.93 -5.30 6.27
C ALA A 92 8.15 -5.83 4.86
N ILE A 93 7.10 -5.84 4.03
CA ILE A 93 7.17 -6.24 2.61
C ILE A 93 8.02 -5.27 1.80
N GLY A 94 7.88 -3.95 1.98
CA GLY A 94 8.75 -2.97 1.31
C GLY A 94 10.22 -3.14 1.69
N TYR A 95 10.49 -3.32 2.98
CA TYR A 95 11.84 -3.53 3.51
C TYR A 95 12.47 -4.84 3.01
N ALA A 96 11.77 -5.97 3.15
CA ALA A 96 12.26 -7.27 2.72
C ALA A 96 12.33 -7.37 1.19
N GLY A 97 11.33 -6.84 0.50
CA GLY A 97 11.27 -6.77 -0.95
C GLY A 97 12.48 -6.06 -1.53
N TRP A 98 12.89 -4.92 -0.95
CA TRP A 98 14.08 -4.19 -1.38
C TRP A 98 15.38 -4.99 -1.23
N LYS A 99 15.46 -5.82 -0.18
CA LYS A 99 16.63 -6.68 0.07
C LYS A 99 16.71 -7.87 -0.89
N ILE A 100 15.57 -8.33 -1.40
CA ILE A 100 15.48 -9.47 -2.32
C ILE A 100 15.61 -8.99 -3.77
N VAL A 101 14.88 -7.95 -4.12
CA VAL A 101 14.82 -7.35 -5.45
C VAL A 101 15.15 -5.87 -5.31
N THR A 102 16.33 -5.48 -5.78
CA THR A 102 16.71 -4.06 -5.87
C THR A 102 16.33 -3.55 -7.26
N PRO A 103 15.23 -2.79 -7.40
CA PRO A 103 14.76 -2.31 -8.70
C PRO A 103 15.76 -1.31 -9.28
N THR A 104 16.12 -1.49 -10.55
CA THR A 104 17.11 -0.65 -11.25
C THR A 104 16.47 0.45 -12.11
N SER A 105 15.15 0.40 -12.31
CA SER A 105 14.41 1.39 -13.11
C SER A 105 13.03 1.70 -12.52
N PRO A 106 12.45 2.88 -12.79
CA PRO A 106 11.10 3.23 -12.32
C PRO A 106 10.02 2.22 -12.75
N VAL A 107 10.15 1.64 -13.95
CA VAL A 107 9.24 0.60 -14.45
C VAL A 107 9.33 -0.68 -13.61
N SER A 108 10.54 -1.11 -13.23
CA SER A 108 10.69 -2.21 -12.28
C SER A 108 10.09 -1.90 -10.90
N GLY A 109 10.08 -0.61 -10.51
CA GLY A 109 9.37 -0.11 -9.33
C GLY A 109 7.86 -0.30 -9.39
N LEU A 110 7.22 -0.11 -10.56
CA LEU A 110 5.79 -0.42 -10.75
C LEU A 110 5.48 -1.89 -10.46
N VAL A 111 6.29 -2.80 -11.02
CA VAL A 111 6.11 -4.25 -10.86
C VAL A 111 6.32 -4.64 -9.39
N CYS A 112 7.37 -4.12 -8.75
CA CYS A 112 7.62 -4.39 -7.34
C CYS A 112 6.50 -3.83 -6.45
N GLY A 113 5.97 -2.64 -6.76
CA GLY A 113 4.81 -2.07 -6.06
C GLY A 113 3.55 -2.92 -6.22
N PHE A 114 3.26 -3.40 -7.43
CA PHE A 114 2.16 -4.32 -7.71
C PHE A 114 2.28 -5.59 -6.86
N LEU A 115 3.42 -6.29 -6.95
CA LEU A 115 3.68 -7.52 -6.19
C LEU A 115 3.64 -7.27 -4.68
N GLY A 116 4.14 -6.11 -4.24
CA GLY A 116 4.14 -5.68 -2.84
C GLY A 116 2.73 -5.55 -2.27
N VAL A 117 1.75 -5.10 -3.06
CA VAL A 117 0.34 -5.05 -2.63
C VAL A 117 -0.17 -6.45 -2.31
N PHE A 118 -0.03 -7.41 -3.22
CA PHE A 118 -0.50 -8.79 -2.99
C PHE A 118 0.24 -9.46 -1.82
N ALA A 119 1.55 -9.25 -1.71
CA ALA A 119 2.31 -9.76 -0.59
C ALA A 119 1.86 -9.13 0.74
N THR A 120 1.51 -7.84 0.75
CA THR A 120 0.96 -7.15 1.93
C THR A 120 -0.37 -7.74 2.34
N TYR A 121 -1.28 -7.99 1.38
CA TYR A 121 -2.55 -8.66 1.67
C TYR A 121 -2.33 -10.08 2.20
N GLY A 122 -1.35 -10.82 1.67
CA GLY A 122 -0.99 -12.15 2.19
C GLY A 122 -0.49 -12.11 3.63
N VAL A 123 0.36 -11.15 3.99
CA VAL A 123 0.84 -10.99 5.37
C VAL A 123 -0.29 -10.51 6.29
N ALA A 124 -1.10 -9.54 5.85
CA ALA A 124 -2.26 -9.07 6.61
C ALA A 124 -3.27 -10.20 6.84
N LEU A 125 -3.48 -11.07 5.84
CA LEU A 125 -4.27 -12.29 5.94
C LEU A 125 -3.78 -13.19 7.06
N LEU A 126 -2.48 -13.45 7.10
CA LEU A 126 -1.89 -14.29 8.14
C LEU A 126 -2.04 -13.64 9.52
N LEU A 127 -1.71 -12.36 9.67
CA LEU A 127 -1.75 -11.67 10.96
C LEU A 127 -3.16 -11.59 11.53
N PHE A 128 -4.12 -11.11 10.73
CA PHE A 128 -5.51 -10.98 11.14
C PHE A 128 -6.18 -12.36 11.27
N GLY A 129 -5.86 -13.29 10.37
CA GLY A 129 -6.37 -14.65 10.44
C GLY A 129 -5.93 -15.36 11.71
N ILE A 130 -4.67 -15.22 12.12
CA ILE A 130 -4.18 -15.71 13.42
C ILE A 130 -4.95 -15.04 14.57
N LEU A 131 -5.11 -13.72 14.53
CA LEU A 131 -5.78 -12.96 15.58
C LEU A 131 -7.24 -13.40 15.79
N VAL A 132 -7.97 -13.70 14.72
CA VAL A 132 -9.39 -14.09 14.80
C VAL A 132 -9.53 -15.60 15.01
N THR A 133 -8.70 -16.41 14.35
CA THR A 133 -8.82 -17.88 14.39
C THR A 133 -8.33 -18.46 15.71
N VAL A 134 -7.21 -17.97 16.26
CA VAL A 134 -6.61 -18.58 17.47
C VAL A 134 -7.53 -18.48 18.69
N PRO A 135 -8.11 -17.31 19.05
CA PRO A 135 -9.01 -17.20 20.20
C PRO A 135 -10.27 -18.05 20.07
N GLU A 136 -10.85 -18.14 18.87
CA GLU A 136 -12.02 -18.97 18.59
C GLU A 136 -11.72 -20.45 18.78
N VAL A 137 -10.58 -20.93 18.26
CA VAL A 137 -10.14 -22.32 18.45
C VAL A 137 -9.86 -22.62 19.92
N LEU A 138 -9.21 -21.69 20.63
CA LEU A 138 -8.98 -21.83 22.07
C LEU A 138 -10.28 -21.83 22.89
N SER A 139 -11.34 -21.23 22.35
CA SER A 139 -12.69 -21.22 22.93
C SER A 139 -13.52 -22.45 22.54
N GLY A 140 -12.93 -23.42 21.82
CA GLY A 140 -13.54 -24.71 21.45
C GLY A 140 -14.21 -24.74 20.07
N ALA A 141 -14.05 -23.70 19.25
CA ALA A 141 -14.57 -23.70 17.89
C ALA A 141 -13.79 -24.66 16.97
N SER A 142 -14.46 -25.15 15.92
CA SER A 142 -13.81 -25.90 14.85
C SER A 142 -12.73 -25.05 14.16
N PRO A 143 -11.46 -25.51 14.08
CA PRO A 143 -10.39 -24.77 13.41
C PRO A 143 -10.69 -24.45 11.96
N LEU A 144 -11.31 -25.39 11.24
CA LEU A 144 -11.70 -25.19 9.85
C LEU A 144 -12.73 -24.05 9.71
N ARG A 145 -13.72 -24.01 10.59
CA ARG A 145 -14.77 -22.98 10.56
C ARG A 145 -14.21 -21.58 10.85
N ALA A 146 -13.34 -21.48 11.84
CA ALA A 146 -12.69 -20.22 12.21
C ALA A 146 -11.73 -19.72 11.10
N ALA A 147 -11.00 -20.64 10.45
CA ALA A 147 -10.15 -20.32 9.31
C ALA A 147 -10.97 -19.84 8.09
N VAL A 148 -12.08 -20.51 7.77
CA VAL A 148 -12.97 -20.11 6.67
C VAL A 148 -13.58 -18.74 6.91
N PHE A 149 -14.00 -18.44 8.15
CA PHE A 149 -14.51 -17.12 8.51
C PHE A 149 -13.45 -16.02 8.33
N SER A 150 -12.24 -16.26 8.85
CA SER A 150 -11.12 -15.33 8.72
C SER A 150 -10.73 -15.07 7.27
N TRP A 151 -10.71 -16.12 6.44
CA TRP A 151 -10.51 -15.99 5.00
C TRP A 151 -11.61 -15.16 4.34
N GLY A 152 -12.87 -15.42 4.68
CA GLY A 152 -14.01 -14.68 4.13
C GLY A 152 -13.94 -13.18 4.41
N VAL A 153 -13.59 -12.78 5.63
CA VAL A 153 -13.44 -11.37 6.02
C VAL A 153 -12.36 -10.68 5.18
N ILE A 154 -11.22 -11.32 4.98
CA ILE A 154 -10.11 -10.71 4.25
C ILE A 154 -10.28 -10.74 2.75
N TYR A 155 -10.89 -11.80 2.22
CA TYR A 155 -11.30 -11.85 0.83
C TYR A 155 -12.27 -10.71 0.51
N PHE A 156 -13.26 -10.48 1.38
CA PHE A 156 -14.18 -9.36 1.25
C PHE A 156 -13.46 -8.01 1.33
N ALA A 157 -12.61 -7.80 2.35
CA ALA A 157 -11.81 -6.58 2.48
C ALA A 157 -10.89 -6.33 1.27
N PHE A 158 -10.35 -7.39 0.66
CA PHE A 158 -9.57 -7.29 -0.56
C PHE A 158 -10.44 -6.82 -1.74
N ILE A 159 -11.59 -7.48 -1.99
CA ILE A 159 -12.52 -7.09 -3.06
C ILE A 159 -12.98 -5.64 -2.92
N GLU A 160 -13.15 -5.16 -1.69
CA GLU A 160 -13.57 -3.79 -1.43
C GLU A 160 -12.44 -2.76 -1.62
N ALA A 161 -11.18 -3.11 -1.34
CA ALA A 161 -10.09 -2.12 -1.32
C ALA A 161 -9.03 -2.28 -2.43
N TRP A 162 -9.02 -3.38 -3.19
CA TRP A 162 -7.96 -3.66 -4.17
C TRP A 162 -7.86 -2.61 -5.27
N TRP A 163 -9.00 -2.07 -5.72
CA TRP A 163 -9.06 -1.05 -6.77
C TRP A 163 -8.39 0.26 -6.35
N ALA A 164 -8.31 0.54 -5.04
CA ALA A 164 -7.56 1.66 -4.49
C ALA A 164 -6.10 1.27 -4.18
N ALA A 165 -5.90 0.11 -3.55
CA ALA A 165 -4.59 -0.33 -3.09
C ALA A 165 -3.60 -0.61 -4.23
N VAL A 166 -4.06 -1.23 -5.33
CA VAL A 166 -3.21 -1.57 -6.48
C VAL A 166 -2.62 -0.33 -7.17
N PRO A 167 -3.41 0.67 -7.62
CA PRO A 167 -2.84 1.85 -8.26
C PRO A 167 -1.96 2.66 -7.31
N ILE A 168 -2.32 2.79 -6.04
CA ILE A 168 -1.52 3.56 -5.07
C ILE A 168 -0.21 2.84 -4.74
N GLY A 169 -0.24 1.52 -4.55
CA GLY A 169 0.95 0.72 -4.28
C GLY A 169 1.91 0.66 -5.47
N THR A 170 1.40 0.49 -6.69
CA THR A 170 2.20 0.54 -7.92
C THR A 170 2.87 1.90 -8.10
N MET A 171 2.12 2.99 -7.96
CA MET A 171 2.65 4.34 -8.07
C MET A 171 3.66 4.66 -6.97
N SER A 172 3.46 4.17 -5.74
CA SER A 172 4.43 4.31 -4.67
C SER A 172 5.77 3.68 -5.03
N GLY A 173 5.76 2.46 -5.58
CA GLY A 173 6.97 1.78 -6.05
C GLY A 173 7.68 2.53 -7.18
N PHE A 174 6.92 3.04 -8.16
CA PHE A 174 7.46 3.87 -9.23
C PHE A 174 8.14 5.14 -8.70
N VAL A 175 7.42 5.92 -7.88
CA VAL A 175 7.91 7.19 -7.34
C VAL A 175 9.12 6.94 -6.45
N TYR A 176 9.09 5.91 -5.61
CA TYR A 176 10.22 5.59 -4.74
C TYR A 176 11.49 5.34 -5.54
N VAL A 177 11.43 4.48 -6.56
CA VAL A 177 12.57 4.17 -7.42
C VAL A 177 13.00 5.40 -8.23
N ALA A 178 12.06 6.15 -8.80
CA ALA A 178 12.37 7.35 -9.58
C ALA A 178 13.11 8.44 -8.76
N VAL A 179 12.87 8.53 -7.46
CA VAL A 179 13.50 9.53 -6.59
C VAL A 179 14.90 9.12 -6.15
N ILE A 180 15.17 7.81 -6.02
CA ILE A 180 16.47 7.29 -5.54
C ILE A 180 17.41 6.87 -6.69
N SER A 181 16.89 6.61 -7.88
CA SER A 181 17.70 6.42 -9.07
C SER A 181 18.31 7.77 -9.48
N PRO A 182 19.64 7.86 -9.67
CA PRO A 182 20.25 9.06 -10.23
C PRO A 182 19.63 9.34 -11.60
N THR A 183 19.14 10.56 -11.81
CA THR A 183 18.90 11.07 -13.16
C THR A 183 20.27 11.26 -13.79
N GLU A 184 20.65 10.40 -14.73
CA GLU A 184 21.74 10.67 -15.67
C GLU A 184 21.43 11.91 -16.52
#